data_AF-X0SGU8-F1
#
_entry.id   AF-X0SGU8-F1
#
_cell.length_a   1.000
_cell.length_b   1.000
_cell.length_c   1.000
_cell.angle_alpha   90.00
_cell.angle_beta   90.00
_cell.angle_gamma   90.00
#
_symmetry.space_group_name_H-M   'P 1'
#
loop_
_entity.id
_entity.type
_entity.pdbx_description
1 polymer ?
#
loop_
_entity_poly.entity_id
_entity_poly.type
_entity_poly.pdbx_seq_one_letter_code
_entity_poly.pdbx_strand_id
1 'polypeptide(L)'
;MRTPKYLSPTSVSLWQQDTELFYSRYLADNKLPRDPQTQPMSIGSSFDAYAKSYLHEKLYGKNVDSRYNLRTLFEEQVSEHNRDWAWEHGKYVFDEYKRAGCFADLLLELGKAVAKPRFEFTISDEISNVPLLGKPDIFFINEEGARVVYDWKVNGYCSKSIKSPAKGYVKLRPGDKIHRDCHLMKV
;
A
#
# COMPACT_ATOMS: atom_id res chain seq x y z
N MET A 1 22.83 23.30 1.72
CA MET A 1 22.32 22.07 1.06
C MET A 1 22.28 20.96 2.08
N ARG A 2 21.12 20.33 2.23
CA ARG A 2 20.84 19.30 3.23
C ARG A 2 21.23 17.92 2.72
N THR A 3 21.58 17.04 3.65
CA THR A 3 21.71 15.60 3.39
C THR A 3 20.43 14.89 3.83
N PRO A 4 19.75 14.15 2.94
CA PRO A 4 18.60 13.33 3.32
C PRO A 4 19.00 12.26 4.34
N LYS A 5 18.18 12.07 5.39
CA LYS A 5 18.39 11.01 6.39
C LYS A 5 18.20 9.60 5.81
N TYR A 6 17.36 9.49 4.80
CA TYR A 6 17.04 8.27 4.07
C TYR A 6 16.43 8.63 2.71
N LEU A 7 16.39 7.66 1.80
CA LEU A 7 15.59 7.68 0.59
C LEU A 7 14.48 6.63 0.68
N SER A 8 13.26 7.01 0.29
CA SER A 8 12.15 6.09 0.14
C SER A 8 11.92 5.75 -1.34
N PRO A 9 11.19 4.67 -1.67
CA PRO A 9 10.85 4.37 -3.07
C PRO A 9 10.19 5.57 -3.78
N THR A 10 9.32 6.31 -3.08
CA THR A 10 8.69 7.53 -3.61
C THR A 10 9.70 8.65 -3.88
N SER A 11 10.69 8.86 -3.00
CA SER A 11 11.68 9.92 -3.23
C SER A 11 12.66 9.56 -4.35
N VAL A 12 13.04 8.28 -4.48
CA VAL A 12 13.88 7.81 -5.59
C VAL A 12 13.13 7.95 -6.92
N SER A 13 11.86 7.54 -6.97
CA SER A 13 11.01 7.70 -8.15
C SER A 13 10.87 9.18 -8.55
N LEU A 14 10.70 10.08 -7.57
CA LEU A 14 10.69 11.52 -7.84
C LEU A 14 12.01 12.00 -8.45
N TRP A 15 13.16 11.61 -7.89
CA TRP A 15 14.46 12.00 -8.44
C TRP A 15 14.63 11.56 -9.90
N GLN A 16 14.17 10.36 -10.25
CA GLN A 16 14.23 9.83 -11.61
C GLN A 16 13.32 10.59 -12.59
N GLN A 17 12.22 11.16 -12.11
CA GLN A 17 11.23 11.85 -12.94
C GLN A 17 11.49 13.35 -13.04
N ASP A 18 11.90 13.96 -11.94
CA ASP A 18 12.07 15.41 -11.79
C ASP A 18 13.13 15.73 -10.72
N THR A 19 14.35 15.96 -11.20
CA THR A 19 15.50 16.28 -10.34
C THR A 19 15.39 17.65 -9.67
N GLU A 20 14.72 18.61 -10.28
CA GLU A 20 14.54 19.97 -9.72
C GLU A 20 13.54 19.96 -8.57
N LEU A 21 12.43 19.25 -8.73
CA LEU A 21 11.44 19.06 -7.67
C LEU A 21 12.02 18.21 -6.54
N PHE A 22 12.84 17.20 -6.85
CA PHE A 22 13.58 16.46 -5.84
C PHE A 22 14.52 17.36 -5.04
N TYR A 23 15.32 18.19 -5.71
CA TYR A 23 16.20 19.17 -5.05
C TYR A 23 15.40 20.07 -4.10
N SER A 24 14.31 20.67 -4.60
CA SER A 24 13.46 21.61 -3.86
C SER A 24 12.81 20.98 -2.62
N ARG A 25 12.51 19.68 -2.65
CA ARG A 25 11.86 18.96 -1.53
C ARG A 25 12.82 18.36 -0.53
N TYR A 26 13.98 17.88 -0.98
CA TYR A 26 14.85 17.01 -0.18
C TYR A 26 16.23 17.63 0.14
N LEU A 27 16.76 18.49 -0.73
CA LEU A 27 18.13 19.00 -0.63
C LEU A 27 18.20 20.51 -0.33
N ALA A 28 17.21 21.29 -0.77
CA ALA A 28 17.14 22.73 -0.51
C ALA A 28 17.04 23.03 0.99
N ASP A 29 17.73 24.08 1.44
CA ASP A 29 17.70 24.50 2.85
C ASP A 29 16.28 24.96 3.25
N ASN A 30 15.61 25.70 2.36
CA ASN A 30 14.19 26.04 2.45
C ASN A 30 13.35 25.03 1.66
N LYS A 31 12.64 24.14 2.37
CA LYS A 31 11.83 23.09 1.74
C LYS A 31 10.54 23.67 1.14
N LEU A 32 10.23 23.22 -0.07
CA LEU A 32 8.86 23.33 -0.56
C LEU A 32 7.92 22.53 0.36
N PRO A 33 6.75 23.07 0.76
CA PRO A 33 5.77 22.31 1.52
C PRO A 33 5.31 21.08 0.73
N ARG A 34 4.88 20.04 1.46
CA ARG A 34 4.33 18.83 0.85
C ARG A 34 2.97 19.16 0.23
N ASP A 35 2.73 18.69 -0.98
CA ASP A 35 1.41 18.82 -1.59
C ASP A 35 0.34 18.18 -0.70
N PRO A 36 -0.85 18.78 -0.61
CA PRO A 36 -1.96 18.16 0.10
C PRO A 36 -2.32 16.82 -0.54
N GLN A 37 -2.79 15.88 0.28
CA GLN A 37 -3.34 14.62 -0.21
C GLN A 37 -4.48 14.92 -1.19
N THR A 38 -4.45 14.30 -2.36
CA THR A 38 -5.53 14.39 -3.35
C THR A 38 -6.64 13.39 -3.03
N GLN A 39 -7.87 13.63 -3.53
CA GLN A 39 -8.98 12.70 -3.36
C GLN A 39 -8.68 11.26 -3.84
N PRO A 40 -8.03 11.03 -5.00
CA PRO A 40 -7.66 9.65 -5.38
C PRO A 40 -6.69 8.99 -4.39
N MET A 41 -5.73 9.74 -3.86
CA MET A 41 -4.78 9.22 -2.86
C MET A 41 -5.46 8.91 -1.53
N SER A 42 -6.45 9.70 -1.12
CA SER A 42 -7.17 9.48 0.13
C SER A 42 -8.03 8.22 0.10
N ILE A 43 -8.57 7.84 -1.06
CA ILE A 43 -9.32 6.58 -1.23
C ILE A 43 -8.40 5.38 -1.01
N GLY A 44 -7.19 5.38 -1.58
CA GLY A 44 -6.20 4.33 -1.34
C GLY A 44 -5.85 4.20 0.14
N SER A 45 -5.64 5.34 0.81
CA SER A 45 -5.35 5.37 2.26
C SER A 45 -6.53 4.86 3.10
N SER A 46 -7.77 5.21 2.73
CA SER A 46 -8.96 4.69 3.41
C SER A 46 -9.16 3.20 3.16
N PHE A 47 -8.94 2.73 1.93
CA PHE A 47 -8.98 1.31 1.59
C PHE A 47 -7.99 0.51 2.45
N ASP A 48 -6.74 0.99 2.59
CA ASP A 48 -5.72 0.34 3.42
C ASP A 48 -6.18 0.24 4.88
N ALA A 49 -6.77 1.30 5.44
CA ALA A 49 -7.31 1.28 6.80
C ALA A 49 -8.41 0.22 6.97
N TYR A 50 -9.35 0.12 6.02
CA TYR A 50 -10.37 -0.93 6.01
C TYR A 50 -9.76 -2.33 5.90
N ALA A 51 -8.84 -2.53 4.97
CA ALA A 51 -8.21 -3.82 4.72
C ALA A 51 -7.38 -4.29 5.91
N LYS A 52 -6.53 -3.43 6.48
CA LYS A 52 -5.67 -3.72 7.62
C LYS A 52 -6.48 -4.00 8.88
N SER A 53 -7.50 -3.17 9.19
CA SER A 53 -8.35 -3.38 10.36
C SER A 53 -9.08 -4.73 10.26
N TYR A 54 -9.68 -5.01 9.10
CA TYR A 54 -10.44 -6.24 8.89
C TYR A 54 -9.55 -7.49 8.89
N LEU A 55 -8.37 -7.44 8.26
CA LEU A 55 -7.40 -8.54 8.31
C LEU A 55 -6.92 -8.81 9.72
N HIS A 56 -6.57 -7.76 10.47
CA HIS A 56 -6.10 -7.92 11.84
C HIS A 56 -7.17 -8.57 12.73
N GLU A 57 -8.43 -8.13 12.62
CA GLU A 57 -9.55 -8.76 13.33
C GLU A 57 -9.71 -10.24 12.95
N LYS A 58 -9.59 -10.59 11.66
CA LYS A 58 -9.75 -11.96 11.19
C LYS A 58 -8.59 -12.90 11.57
N LEU A 59 -7.36 -12.39 11.59
CA LEU A 59 -6.17 -13.18 11.91
C LEU A 59 -5.95 -13.34 13.42
N TYR A 60 -6.24 -12.29 14.20
CA TYR A 60 -5.85 -12.23 15.61
C TYR A 60 -7.01 -12.10 16.57
N GLY A 61 -8.22 -11.84 16.07
CA GLY A 61 -9.40 -11.58 16.89
C GLY A 61 -9.67 -10.09 17.08
N LYS A 62 -10.89 -9.80 17.53
CA LYS A 62 -11.39 -8.43 17.68
C LYS A 62 -10.76 -7.74 18.90
N ASN A 63 -10.44 -6.45 18.75
CA ASN A 63 -9.93 -5.57 19.82
C ASN A 63 -8.63 -6.03 20.52
N VAL A 64 -7.84 -6.91 19.89
CA VAL A 64 -6.57 -7.37 20.46
C VAL A 64 -5.48 -6.30 20.46
N ASP A 65 -5.50 -5.41 19.45
CA ASP A 65 -4.57 -4.27 19.34
C ASP A 65 -5.33 -3.05 18.83
N SER A 66 -5.40 -2.00 19.65
CA SER A 66 -6.14 -0.77 19.36
C SER A 66 -5.56 0.01 18.18
N ARG A 67 -4.28 -0.21 17.82
CA ARG A 67 -3.65 0.43 16.65
C ARG A 67 -4.29 0.00 15.34
N TYR A 68 -4.96 -1.15 15.32
CA TYR A 68 -5.69 -1.65 14.16
C TYR A 68 -7.20 -1.34 14.23
N ASN A 69 -7.62 -0.46 15.13
CA ASN A 69 -8.95 0.09 15.08
C ASN A 69 -9.12 0.86 13.76
N LEU A 70 -10.20 0.56 13.04
CA LEU A 70 -10.50 1.18 11.75
C LEU A 70 -10.43 2.72 11.81
N ARG A 71 -11.03 3.33 12.85
CA ARG A 71 -11.09 4.79 12.95
C ARG A 71 -9.70 5.38 13.17
N THR A 72 -8.91 4.76 14.04
CA THR A 72 -7.52 5.15 14.30
C THR A 72 -6.68 5.10 13.02
N LEU A 73 -6.68 3.96 12.32
CA LEU A 73 -5.94 3.82 11.05
C LEU A 73 -6.40 4.85 10.01
N PHE A 74 -7.70 5.05 9.87
CA PHE A 74 -8.27 5.98 8.92
C PHE A 74 -7.83 7.43 9.19
N GLU A 75 -7.94 7.88 10.44
CA GLU A 75 -7.60 9.27 10.80
C GLU A 75 -6.10 9.56 10.73
N GLU A 76 -5.25 8.55 10.97
CA GLU A 76 -3.79 8.64 10.81
C GLU A 76 -3.35 8.71 9.34
N GLN A 77 -4.09 8.07 8.43
CA GLN A 77 -3.70 7.92 7.02
C GLN A 77 -4.42 8.90 6.07
N VAL A 78 -5.60 9.41 6.46
CA VAL A 78 -6.41 10.32 5.64
C VAL A 78 -6.38 11.73 6.19
N SER A 79 -5.93 12.67 5.38
CA SER A 79 -5.93 14.10 5.70
C SER A 79 -7.35 14.61 5.94
N GLU A 80 -7.51 15.49 6.93
CA GLU A 80 -8.81 15.93 7.43
C GLU A 80 -9.77 16.43 6.34
N HIS A 81 -9.28 17.24 5.40
CA HIS A 81 -10.06 17.81 4.30
C HIS A 81 -10.61 16.79 3.30
N ASN A 82 -10.13 15.54 3.34
CA ASN A 82 -10.58 14.45 2.47
C ASN A 82 -11.39 13.39 3.21
N ARG A 83 -11.59 13.49 4.52
CA ARG A 83 -12.12 12.37 5.34
C ARG A 83 -13.52 11.96 4.92
N ASP A 84 -14.45 12.89 4.77
CA ASP A 84 -15.83 12.55 4.42
C ASP A 84 -15.92 11.79 3.09
N TRP A 85 -15.21 12.30 2.07
CA TRP A 85 -15.08 11.64 0.78
C TRP A 85 -14.41 10.27 0.88
N ALA A 86 -13.26 10.20 1.53
CA ALA A 86 -12.47 8.97 1.58
C ALA A 86 -13.19 7.86 2.35
N TRP A 87 -13.95 8.19 3.40
CA TRP A 87 -14.66 7.23 4.22
C TRP A 87 -15.63 6.38 3.40
N GLU A 88 -16.49 7.03 2.61
CA GLU A 88 -17.49 6.35 1.79
C GLU A 88 -16.84 5.61 0.63
N HIS A 89 -15.95 6.28 -0.10
CA HIS A 89 -15.36 5.73 -1.33
C HIS A 89 -14.33 4.63 -1.04
N GLY A 90 -13.53 4.77 0.03
CA GLY A 90 -12.60 3.73 0.48
C GLY A 90 -13.33 2.47 0.92
N LYS A 91 -14.43 2.62 1.66
CA LYS A 91 -15.31 1.50 2.04
C LYS A 91 -15.87 0.78 0.82
N TYR A 92 -16.38 1.55 -0.14
CA TYR A 92 -16.93 0.99 -1.38
C TYR A 92 -15.89 0.12 -2.12
N VAL A 93 -14.68 0.65 -2.33
CA VAL A 93 -13.59 -0.10 -2.99
C VAL A 93 -13.21 -1.35 -2.19
N PHE A 94 -13.19 -1.26 -0.86
CA PHE A 94 -12.90 -2.41 0.00
C PHE A 94 -13.99 -3.49 -0.08
N ASP A 95 -15.26 -3.11 -0.07
CA ASP A 95 -16.37 -4.05 -0.19
C ASP A 95 -16.37 -4.74 -1.56
N GLU A 96 -16.05 -4.02 -2.64
CA GLU A 96 -15.86 -4.60 -3.97
C GLU A 96 -14.67 -5.56 -4.02
N TYR A 97 -13.54 -5.21 -3.41
CA TYR A 97 -12.37 -6.08 -3.27
C TYR A 97 -12.70 -7.38 -2.53
N LYS A 98 -13.54 -7.32 -1.50
CA LYS A 98 -14.07 -8.50 -0.81
C LYS A 98 -15.04 -9.30 -1.68
N ARG A 99 -16.00 -8.63 -2.31
CA ARG A 99 -17.02 -9.26 -3.17
C ARG A 99 -16.39 -10.01 -4.34
N ALA A 100 -15.28 -9.49 -4.86
CA ALA A 100 -14.50 -10.11 -5.94
C ALA A 100 -13.68 -11.34 -5.49
N GLY A 101 -13.63 -11.64 -4.18
CA GLY A 101 -12.89 -12.77 -3.61
C GLY A 101 -11.41 -12.48 -3.31
N CYS A 102 -10.88 -11.31 -3.70
CA CYS A 102 -9.48 -10.97 -3.51
C CYS A 102 -9.06 -10.98 -2.04
N PHE A 103 -9.96 -10.51 -1.16
CA PHE A 103 -9.72 -10.53 0.28
C PHE A 103 -9.64 -11.94 0.85
N ALA A 104 -10.51 -12.84 0.39
CA ALA A 104 -10.56 -14.22 0.87
C ALA A 104 -9.28 -14.97 0.47
N ASP A 105 -8.82 -14.79 -0.77
CA ASP A 105 -7.55 -15.35 -1.26
C ASP A 105 -6.37 -14.88 -0.38
N LEU A 106 -6.29 -13.57 -0.12
CA LEU A 106 -5.23 -13.01 0.72
C LEU A 106 -5.29 -13.55 2.16
N LEU A 107 -6.48 -13.65 2.75
CA LEU A 107 -6.63 -14.18 4.11
C LEU A 107 -6.18 -15.65 4.21
N LEU A 108 -6.46 -16.46 3.19
CA LEU A 108 -5.99 -17.85 3.12
C LEU A 108 -4.46 -17.92 3.03
N GLU A 109 -3.85 -17.07 2.21
CA GLU A 109 -2.39 -17.02 2.07
C GLU A 109 -1.72 -16.60 3.38
N LEU A 110 -2.24 -15.56 4.03
CA LEU A 110 -1.74 -15.08 5.32
C LEU A 110 -1.94 -16.10 6.45
N GLY A 111 -3.03 -16.89 6.41
CA GLY A 111 -3.29 -17.96 7.37
C GLY A 111 -2.31 -19.12 7.28
N LYS A 112 -1.61 -19.27 6.15
CA LYS A 112 -0.55 -20.27 5.94
C LYS A 112 0.87 -19.74 6.14
N ALA A 113 1.01 -18.47 6.54
CA ALA A 113 2.33 -17.88 6.72
C ALA A 113 3.11 -18.60 7.84
N VAL A 114 4.41 -18.82 7.61
CA VAL A 114 5.32 -19.49 8.56
C VAL A 114 5.44 -18.72 9.88
N ALA A 115 5.26 -17.41 9.82
CA ALA A 115 5.25 -16.52 10.97
C ALA A 115 4.08 -15.55 10.88
N LYS A 116 3.72 -14.93 12.00
CA LYS A 116 2.67 -13.91 12.07
C LYS A 116 2.93 -12.80 11.03
N PRO A 117 1.99 -12.54 10.10
CA PRO A 117 2.09 -11.43 9.17
C PRO A 117 2.27 -10.10 9.89
N ARG A 118 3.14 -9.26 9.34
CA ARG A 118 3.46 -7.94 9.88
C ARG A 118 2.75 -6.86 9.06
N PHE A 119 2.18 -5.90 9.76
CA PHE A 119 1.54 -4.71 9.20
C PHE A 119 2.13 -3.46 9.86
N GLU A 120 1.90 -2.28 9.26
CA GLU A 120 2.25 -0.96 9.83
C GLU A 120 3.67 -0.88 10.44
N PHE A 121 4.66 -1.37 9.71
CA PHE A 121 6.04 -1.38 10.18
C PHE A 121 6.97 -0.71 9.18
N THR A 122 8.11 -0.25 9.70
CA THR A 122 9.16 0.38 8.91
C THR A 122 10.31 -0.59 8.74
N ILE A 123 10.89 -0.62 7.55
CA ILE A 123 12.16 -1.29 7.25
C ILE A 123 13.15 -0.19 6.90
N SER A 124 14.33 -0.25 7.50
CA SER A 124 15.46 0.61 7.15
C SER A 124 16.68 -0.26 6.89
N ASP A 125 17.45 0.09 5.86
CA ASP A 125 18.72 -0.56 5.56
C ASP A 125 19.65 0.41 4.85
N GLU A 126 20.93 0.07 4.73
CA GLU A 126 21.91 0.83 3.98
C GLU A 126 22.49 -0.02 2.84
N ILE A 127 22.36 0.45 1.60
CA ILE A 127 22.93 -0.23 0.44
C ILE A 127 23.96 0.70 -0.19
N SER A 128 25.22 0.30 -0.21
CA SER A 128 26.32 1.11 -0.78
C SER A 128 26.38 2.54 -0.21
N ASN A 129 26.28 2.68 1.11
CA ASN A 129 26.22 3.96 1.82
C ASN A 129 24.97 4.83 1.51
N VAL A 130 23.94 4.24 0.92
CA VAL A 130 22.65 4.92 0.69
C VAL A 130 21.64 4.44 1.73
N PRO A 131 21.24 5.29 2.70
CA PRO A 131 20.23 4.92 3.67
C PRO A 131 18.86 4.85 3.01
N LEU A 132 18.17 3.72 3.16
CA LEU A 132 16.87 3.43 2.59
C LEU A 132 15.82 3.25 3.69
N LEU A 133 14.59 3.68 3.41
CA LEU A 133 13.45 3.50 4.29
C LEU A 133 12.21 3.10 3.50
N GLY A 134 11.62 1.96 3.87
CA GLY A 134 10.37 1.44 3.32
C GLY A 134 9.30 1.29 4.40
N LYS A 135 8.04 1.44 3.99
CA LYS A 135 6.88 1.16 4.84
C LYS A 135 5.90 0.27 4.07
N PRO A 136 6.10 -1.06 4.07
CA PRO A 136 5.21 -2.00 3.38
C PRO A 136 3.81 -2.04 3.99
N ASP A 137 2.80 -2.41 3.20
CA ASP A 137 1.45 -2.65 3.75
C ASP A 137 1.38 -3.95 4.52
N ILE A 138 1.90 -5.04 3.94
CA ILE A 138 2.01 -6.35 4.59
C ILE A 138 3.36 -6.98 4.25
N PHE A 139 3.91 -7.68 5.23
CA PHE A 139 5.01 -8.61 5.02
C PHE A 139 4.74 -9.94 5.70
N PHE A 140 5.04 -11.03 4.99
CA PHE A 140 4.96 -12.38 5.53
C PHE A 140 5.93 -13.31 4.81
N ILE A 141 6.12 -14.50 5.37
CA ILE A 141 6.86 -15.60 4.76
C ILE A 141 5.84 -16.69 4.45
N ASN A 142 5.69 -17.08 3.19
CA ASN A 142 4.73 -18.11 2.80
C ASN A 142 5.21 -19.52 3.21
N GLU A 143 4.36 -20.54 3.03
CA GLU A 143 4.67 -21.93 3.40
C GLU A 143 5.89 -22.52 2.67
N GLU A 144 6.29 -21.96 1.53
CA GLU A 144 7.46 -22.34 0.75
C GLU A 144 8.75 -21.60 1.20
N GLY A 145 8.66 -20.72 2.20
CA GLY A 145 9.78 -19.93 2.69
C GLY A 145 10.07 -18.65 1.88
N ALA A 146 9.24 -18.29 0.90
CA ALA A 146 9.37 -17.07 0.14
C ALA A 146 8.96 -15.84 0.98
N ARG A 147 9.79 -14.79 0.94
CA ARG A 147 9.50 -13.50 1.57
C ARG A 147 8.60 -12.67 0.66
N VAL A 148 7.39 -12.35 1.13
CA VAL A 148 6.40 -11.60 0.35
C VAL A 148 6.22 -10.21 0.93
N VAL A 149 6.38 -9.20 0.09
CA VAL A 149 5.98 -7.82 0.36
C VAL A 149 4.71 -7.56 -0.43
N TYR A 150 3.60 -7.38 0.28
CA TYR A 150 2.31 -7.06 -0.31
C TYR A 150 2.07 -5.56 -0.17
N ASP A 151 1.66 -4.93 -1.27
CA ASP A 151 1.43 -3.49 -1.37
C ASP A 151 0.13 -3.29 -2.18
N TRP A 152 -0.87 -2.68 -1.54
CA TRP A 152 -2.14 -2.43 -2.23
C TRP A 152 -2.02 -1.19 -3.09
N LYS A 153 -2.70 -1.23 -4.23
CA LYS A 153 -2.80 -0.10 -5.15
C LYS A 153 -4.23 0.06 -5.63
N VAL A 154 -4.83 1.17 -5.24
CA VAL A 154 -6.16 1.59 -5.71
C VAL A 154 -5.98 2.53 -6.89
N ASN A 155 -5.98 1.97 -8.10
CA ASN A 155 -5.85 2.73 -9.34
C ASN A 155 -7.16 2.68 -10.15
N GLY A 156 -7.39 3.73 -10.94
CA GLY A 156 -8.50 3.75 -11.91
C GLY A 156 -9.88 4.12 -11.35
N TYR A 157 -10.10 4.01 -10.04
CA TYR A 157 -11.41 4.31 -9.43
C TYR A 157 -11.92 5.71 -9.74
N CYS A 158 -11.08 6.74 -9.57
CA CYS A 158 -11.43 8.13 -9.93
C CYS A 158 -11.16 8.49 -11.40
N SER A 159 -10.82 7.51 -12.26
CA SER A 159 -10.44 7.82 -13.63
C SER A 159 -11.67 8.01 -14.52
N LYS A 160 -11.60 9.01 -15.43
CA LYS A 160 -12.65 9.23 -16.45
C LYS A 160 -12.69 8.15 -17.53
N SER A 161 -11.63 7.34 -17.64
CA SER A 161 -11.53 6.25 -18.59
C SER A 161 -11.04 4.99 -17.90
N ILE A 162 -11.36 3.82 -18.48
CA ILE A 162 -10.94 2.53 -17.93
C ILE A 162 -9.40 2.48 -17.93
N LYS A 163 -8.82 2.27 -16.74
CA LYS A 163 -7.39 2.03 -16.59
C LYS A 163 -7.11 0.54 -16.71
N SER A 164 -6.19 0.21 -17.61
CA SER A 164 -5.66 -1.16 -17.68
C SER A 164 -4.77 -1.43 -16.47
N PRO A 165 -4.71 -2.69 -15.98
CA PRO A 165 -3.75 -3.12 -14.97
C PRO A 165 -2.32 -2.78 -15.39
N ALA A 166 -1.46 -2.50 -14.42
CA ALA A 166 -0.04 -2.30 -14.72
C ALA A 166 0.61 -3.63 -15.16
N LYS A 167 1.78 -3.55 -15.80
CA LYS A 167 2.57 -4.74 -16.14
C LYS A 167 2.88 -5.54 -14.88
N GLY A 168 2.80 -6.87 -14.96
CA GLY A 168 3.12 -7.79 -13.87
C GLY A 168 1.95 -8.18 -12.97
N TYR A 169 0.73 -7.65 -13.20
CA TYR A 169 -0.46 -8.23 -12.57
C TYR A 169 -0.59 -9.69 -13.00
N VAL A 170 -0.93 -10.58 -12.06
CA VAL A 170 -1.02 -12.03 -12.27
C VAL A 170 -2.45 -12.45 -12.61
N LYS A 171 -3.42 -11.78 -11.99
CA LYS A 171 -4.81 -12.21 -11.97
C LYS A 171 -5.77 -11.02 -12.01
N LEU A 172 -6.82 -11.13 -12.83
CA LEU A 172 -7.90 -10.16 -12.90
C LEU A 172 -9.18 -10.75 -12.31
N ARG A 173 -9.89 -9.94 -11.54
CA ARG A 173 -11.16 -10.28 -10.91
C ARG A 173 -12.24 -9.25 -11.29
N PRO A 174 -13.50 -9.66 -11.45
CA PRO A 174 -14.00 -11.05 -11.48
C PRO A 174 -13.61 -11.78 -12.78
N GLY A 175 -13.65 -13.12 -12.76
CA GLY A 175 -13.48 -13.96 -13.96
C GLY A 175 -12.13 -14.65 -14.12
N ASP A 176 -11.26 -14.61 -13.10
CA ASP A 176 -10.00 -15.37 -13.02
C ASP A 176 -9.10 -15.26 -14.27
N LYS A 177 -9.21 -14.16 -15.02
CA LYS A 177 -8.40 -13.97 -16.23
C LYS A 177 -6.95 -13.77 -15.82
N ILE A 178 -6.09 -14.65 -16.28
CA ILE A 178 -4.64 -14.49 -16.15
C ILE A 178 -4.24 -13.33 -17.06
N HIS A 179 -3.54 -12.35 -16.48
CA HIS A 179 -3.03 -11.24 -17.29
C HIS A 179 -1.96 -11.76 -18.25
N ARG A 180 -1.91 -11.23 -19.48
CA ARG A 180 -1.00 -11.72 -20.54
C ARG A 180 0.49 -11.72 -20.16
N ASP A 181 0.89 -10.83 -19.25
CA ASP A 181 2.28 -10.69 -18.78
C ASP A 181 2.59 -11.56 -17.55
N CYS A 182 1.64 -12.39 -17.11
CA CYS A 182 1.86 -13.32 -16.01
C CYS A 182 2.67 -14.53 -16.50
N HIS A 183 3.94 -14.58 -16.09
CA HIS A 183 4.77 -15.77 -16.23
C HIS A 183 4.69 -16.56 -14.92
N LEU A 184 3.79 -17.53 -14.85
CA LEU A 184 3.83 -18.52 -13.77
C LEU A 184 5.14 -19.31 -13.93
N MET A 185 5.93 -19.39 -12.85
CA MET A 185 7.05 -20.31 -12.80
C MET A 185 6.48 -21.71 -13.06
N LYS A 186 6.90 -22.35 -14.16
CA LYS A 186 6.61 -23.76 -14.37
C LYS A 186 7.36 -24.51 -13.28
N VAL A 187 6.62 -25.06 -12.32
CA VAL A 187 7.11 -26.07 -11.38
C VAL A 187 7.19 -27.40 -12.12
#